data_AF-A0A520N308-F1
#
_entry.id   AF-A0A520N308-F1
#
_cell.length_a   1.000
_cell.length_b   1.000
_cell.length_c   1.000
_cell.angle_alpha   90.00
_cell.angle_beta   90.00
_cell.angle_gamma   90.00
#
_symmetry.space_group_name_H-M   'P 1'
#
loop_
_entity.id
_entity.type
_entity.pdbx_description
1 polymer ?
#
loop_
_entity_poly.entity_id
_entity_poly.type
_entity_poly.pdbx_seq_one_letter_code
_entity_poly.pdbx_strand_id
1 'polypeptide(L)' 'MTAAIETIRTAGSNWSIEVTPTGATKIESFRDCLAPGTSVNVTFLPGSDPRDTIAVAERLHNDGMRPVPHLAARSLQN' A
#
# COMPACT_ATOMS: atom_id res chain seq x y z
N MET A 1 -7.01 -19.25 26.49
CA MET A 1 -5.67 -18.72 26.18
C MET A 1 -5.79 -17.21 26.11
N THR A 2 -5.45 -16.50 27.18
CA THR A 2 -5.54 -15.03 27.21
C THR A 2 -4.29 -14.48 26.53
N ALA A 3 -4.43 -13.81 25.39
CA ALA A 3 -3.30 -13.13 24.79
C ALA A 3 -2.77 -12.09 25.78
N ALA A 4 -1.49 -12.17 26.15
CA ALA A 4 -0.86 -11.15 26.97
C ALA A 4 -0.86 -9.82 26.19
N ILE A 5 -1.00 -8.70 26.90
CA ILE A 5 -1.00 -7.35 26.30
C ILE A 5 0.20 -7.15 25.36
N GLU A 6 1.36 -7.71 25.72
CA GLU A 6 2.58 -7.68 24.91
C GLU A 6 2.45 -8.40 23.57
N THR A 7 1.71 -9.52 23.52
CA THR A 7 1.45 -10.24 22.26
C THR A 7 0.63 -9.39 21.31
N ILE A 8 -0.37 -8.69 21.82
CA ILE A 8 -1.22 -7.79 21.02
C ILE A 8 -0.41 -6.59 20.51
N ARG A 9 0.43 -5.99 21.37
CA ARG A 9 1.33 -4.89 20.99
C ARG A 9 2.30 -5.31 19.88
N THR A 10 2.91 -6.48 20.02
CA THR A 10 3.86 -7.02 19.04
C THR A 10 3.15 -7.29 17.71
N ALA A 11 1.97 -7.90 17.74
CA ALA A 11 1.19 -8.18 16.52
C ALA A 11 0.74 -6.91 15.78
N GLY A 12 0.49 -5.81 16.48
CA GLY A 12 0.14 -4.51 15.88
C GLY A 12 1.34 -3.67 15.43
N SER A 13 2.56 -4.11 15.74
CA SER A 13 3.78 -3.40 15.35
C SER A 13 4.05 -3.60 13.85
N ASN A 14 4.68 -2.62 13.19
CA ASN A 14 5.03 -2.68 11.77
C ASN A 14 3.86 -3.00 10.83
N TRP A 15 2.69 -2.43 11.11
CA TRP A 15 1.49 -2.59 10.29
C TRP A 15 1.71 -2.09 8.85
N SER A 16 0.84 -2.56 7.95
CA SER A 16 0.74 -2.10 6.56
C SER A 16 -0.69 -1.71 6.24
N ILE A 17 -0.87 -0.98 5.14
CA ILE A 17 -2.18 -0.58 4.63
C ILE A 17 -2.27 -0.86 3.13
N GLU A 18 -3.48 -0.88 2.59
CA GLU A 18 -3.73 -1.03 1.16
C GLU A 18 -4.50 0.18 0.62
N VAL A 19 -4.17 0.61 -0.60
CA VAL A 19 -4.86 1.67 -1.32
C VAL A 19 -5.14 1.23 -2.77
N THR A 20 -6.31 1.57 -3.27
CA THR A 20 -6.63 1.44 -4.69
C THR A 20 -6.14 2.67 -5.46
N PRO A 21 -5.83 2.58 -6.76
CA PRO A 21 -5.42 3.77 -7.50
C PRO A 21 -6.44 4.92 -7.45
N THR A 22 -7.73 4.62 -7.56
CA THR A 22 -8.81 5.60 -7.39
C THR A 22 -8.90 6.17 -5.98
N GLY A 23 -8.54 5.41 -4.95
CA GLY A 23 -8.45 5.92 -3.58
C GLY A 23 -7.30 6.90 -3.41
N ALA A 24 -6.15 6.60 -4.03
CA ALA A 24 -4.95 7.42 -3.95
C ALA A 24 -5.14 8.82 -4.56
N THR A 25 -6.04 9.01 -5.53
CA THR A 25 -6.33 10.34 -6.11
C THR A 25 -7.02 11.30 -5.14
N LYS A 26 -7.60 10.78 -4.05
CA LYS A 26 -8.28 11.59 -3.01
C LYS A 26 -7.34 12.03 -1.89
N ILE A 27 -6.11 11.54 -1.91
CA ILE A 27 -5.07 11.91 -0.95
C ILE A 27 -4.22 12.95 -1.66
N GLU A 28 -3.92 14.08 -1.01
CA GLU A 28 -3.01 15.07 -1.56
C GLU A 28 -1.56 14.64 -1.35
N SER A 29 -1.18 14.39 -0.10
CA SER A 29 0.13 13.89 0.33
C SER A 29 -0.04 12.71 1.29
N PHE A 30 0.68 11.62 1.06
CA PHE A 30 0.69 10.49 1.99
C PHE A 30 1.48 10.78 3.26
N ARG A 31 2.36 11.79 3.24
CA ARG A 31 3.13 12.23 4.42
C ARG A 31 2.23 12.80 5.52
N ASP A 32 1.06 13.29 5.13
CA ASP A 32 0.13 13.96 6.03
C ASP A 32 -0.68 12.95 6.86
N CYS A 33 -0.74 11.69 6.42
CA CYS A 33 -1.55 10.66 7.03
C CYS A 33 -0.78 9.38 7.43
N LEU A 34 0.44 9.17 6.92
CA LEU A 34 1.25 7.99 7.19
C LEU A 34 2.62 8.36 7.75
N ALA A 35 3.12 7.51 8.64
CA ALA A 35 4.50 7.61 9.12
C ALA A 35 5.47 7.22 7.99
N PRO A 36 6.65 7.87 7.88
CA PRO A 36 7.67 7.47 6.93
C PRO A 36 8.04 5.99 7.06
N GLY A 37 8.24 5.32 5.93
CA GLY A 37 8.58 3.89 5.86
C GLY A 37 7.38 2.94 6.00
N THR A 38 6.15 3.44 6.20
CA THR A 38 4.95 2.60 6.19
C THR A 38 4.86 1.82 4.87
N SER A 39 4.58 0.52 4.97
CA SER A 39 4.38 -0.33 3.80
C SER A 39 2.96 -0.17 3.28
N VAL A 40 2.84 0.15 1.99
CA VAL A 40 1.54 0.43 1.35
C VAL A 40 1.37 -0.46 0.14
N ASN A 41 0.41 -1.39 0.22
CA ASN A 41 0.00 -2.23 -0.89
C ASN A 41 -0.82 -1.39 -1.88
N VAL A 42 -0.51 -1.52 -3.17
CA VAL A 42 -1.25 -0.82 -4.24
C VAL A 42 -2.02 -1.85 -5.03
N THR A 43 -3.35 -1.86 -4.87
CA THR A 43 -4.22 -2.86 -5.47
C THR A 43 -4.20 -2.78 -7.00
N PHE A 44 -4.29 -3.94 -7.66
CA PHE A 44 -4.57 -4.05 -9.10
C PHE A 44 -5.96 -4.64 -9.30
N LEU A 45 -6.90 -3.82 -9.79
CA LEU A 45 -8.30 -4.23 -9.95
C LEU A 45 -8.54 -4.82 -11.35
N PRO A 46 -9.58 -5.65 -11.54
CA PRO A 46 -9.96 -6.09 -12.88
C PRO A 46 -10.24 -4.88 -13.80
N GLY A 47 -9.57 -4.83 -14.95
CA GLY A 47 -9.75 -3.76 -15.94
C GLY A 47 -8.96 -2.47 -15.68
N SER A 48 -8.15 -2.38 -14.61
CA SER A 48 -7.25 -1.24 -14.41
C SER A 48 -6.01 -1.29 -15.31
N ASP A 49 -5.47 -0.13 -15.67
CA ASP A 49 -4.19 -0.01 -16.37
C ASP A 49 -3.03 -0.22 -15.36
N PRO A 50 -2.05 -1.11 -15.62
CA PRO A 50 -0.84 -1.23 -14.79
C PRO A 50 -0.11 0.09 -14.53
N ARG A 51 -0.21 1.06 -15.43
CA ARG A 51 0.36 2.40 -15.26
C ARG A 51 -0.22 3.15 -14.07
N ASP A 52 -1.49 2.91 -13.72
CA ASP A 52 -2.12 3.53 -12.56
C ASP A 52 -1.46 3.03 -11.26
N THR A 53 -1.22 1.73 -11.17
CA THR A 53 -0.51 1.11 -10.04
C THR A 53 0.93 1.63 -9.94
N ILE A 54 1.64 1.76 -11.07
CA ILE A 54 3.01 2.28 -11.12
C ILE A 54 3.06 3.75 -10.67
N ALA A 55 2.15 4.60 -11.17
CA ALA A 55 2.10 6.02 -10.81
C ALA A 55 1.84 6.22 -9.31
N VAL A 56 0.97 5.41 -8.71
CA VAL A 56 0.72 5.45 -7.26
C VAL A 56 1.92 4.95 -6.47
N ALA A 57 2.60 3.88 -6.93
CA ALA A 57 3.80 3.38 -6.29
C ALA A 57 4.95 4.41 -6.30
N GLU A 58 5.15 5.09 -7.44
CA GLU A 58 6.14 6.18 -7.55
C GLU A 58 5.81 7.33 -6.59
N ARG A 59 4.55 7.75 -6.55
CA ARG A 59 4.12 8.82 -5.64
C ARG A 59 4.30 8.45 -4.16
N LEU A 60 3.95 7.22 -3.78
CA LEU A 60 4.21 6.68 -2.43
C LEU A 60 5.69 6.68 -2.08
N HIS A 61 6.55 6.25 -3.01
CA HIS A 61 8.00 6.29 -2.82
C HIS A 61 8.50 7.74 -2.62
N ASN A 62 8.05 8.65 -3.47
CA ASN A 62 8.37 10.08 -3.38
C ASN A 62 7.85 10.71 -2.10
N ASP A 63 6.79 10.16 -1.49
CA ASP A 63 6.27 10.57 -0.19
C ASP A 63 6.96 9.89 1.02
N GLY A 64 7.97 9.04 0.77
CA GLY A 64 8.74 8.37 1.82
C GLY A 64 8.10 7.09 2.36
N MET A 65 7.14 6.52 1.65
CA MET A 65 6.52 5.23 1.96
C MET A 65 7.25 4.07 1.26
N ARG A 66 6.93 2.84 1.65
CA ARG A 66 7.40 1.61 0.98
C ARG A 66 6.28 1.02 0.13
N PRO A 67 6.19 1.35 -1.17
CA PRO A 67 5.13 0.82 -2.02
C PRO A 67 5.32 -0.69 -2.28
N VAL A 68 4.21 -1.41 -2.32
CA VAL A 68 4.12 -2.84 -2.68
C VAL A 68 3.07 -2.99 -3.79
N PRO A 69 3.45 -2.85 -5.07
CA PRO A 69 2.51 -2.91 -6.17
C PRO A 69 2.03 -4.34 -6.41
N HIS A 70 0.71 -4.54 -6.48
CA HIS A 70 0.15 -5.82 -6.90
C HIS A 70 0.36 -6.03 -8.40
N LEU A 71 0.84 -7.21 -8.76
CA LEU A 71 0.93 -7.68 -10.14
C LEU A 71 -0.07 -8.81 -10.32
N ALA A 72 -1.10 -8.58 -11.14
CA ALA A 72 -2.07 -9.62 -11.44
C ALA A 72 -1.53 -10.53 -12.53
N ALA A 73 -1.29 -11.81 -12.24
CA ALA A 73 -0.75 -12.76 -13.23
C ALA A 73 -1.57 -12.81 -14.53
N ARG A 74 -2.90 -12.61 -14.45
CA ARG A 74 -3.81 -12.54 -15.61
C ARG A 74 -3.53 -11.40 -16.60
N SER A 75 -2.76 -10.38 -16.21
CA SER A 75 -2.39 -9.25 -17.08
C SER A 75 -0.98 -9.36 -17.65
N LEU A 76 -0.25 -10.44 -17.37
CA LEU A 76 1.08 -10.67 -17.93
C LEU A 76 0.95 -11.37 -19.29
N GLN A 77 1.81 -10.98 -20.24
CA GLN A 77 1.97 -11.61 -21.55
C GLN A 77 3.32 -12.33 -21.59
N ASN A 78 3.39 -13.41 -22.36
CA ASN A 78 4.63 -14.16 -22.60
C ASN A 78 5.45 -13.55 -23.72
#